data_AF-A0A920ABQ0-F1
#
_entry.id   AF-A0A920ABQ0-F1
#
_cell.length_a   1.000
_cell.length_b   1.000
_cell.length_c   1.000
_cell.angle_alpha   90.00
_cell.angle_beta   90.00
_cell.angle_gamma   90.00
#
_symmetry.space_group_name_H-M   'P 1'
#
loop_
_entity.id
_entity.type
_entity.pdbx_description
1 polymer ?
#
loop_
_entity_poly.entity_id
_entity_poly.type
_entity_poly.pdbx_seq_one_letter_code
_entity_poly.pdbx_strand_id
1 'polypeptide(L)'
;MGAADGGIMVLDETAKAGTKASDYFNLETDTVFEIGLTPNRSDALGHIGVALDLKAACAAQGQQFDLKNHLLMHLKLKIPI
;
A
#
# COMPACT_ATOMS: atom_id res chain seq x y z
N MET A 1 0.58 -9.72 10.45
CA MET A 1 0.66 -10.44 11.74
C MET A 1 -0.74 -10.42 12.35
N GLY A 2 -1.43 -11.55 12.33
CA GLY A 2 -2.71 -11.74 12.99
C GLY A 2 -2.51 -12.75 14.10
N ALA A 3 -2.26 -12.27 15.30
CA ALA A 3 -2.33 -13.06 16.52
C ALA A 3 -2.62 -12.08 17.66
N ALA A 4 -3.90 -11.84 17.90
CA ALA A 4 -4.37 -11.30 19.16
C ALA A 4 -5.65 -12.06 19.48
N ASP A 5 -5.50 -13.07 20.32
CA ASP A 5 -6.58 -13.89 20.85
C ASP A 5 -7.58 -13.00 21.62
N GLY A 6 -8.58 -12.45 20.92
CA GLY A 6 -9.81 -11.87 21.48
C GLY A 6 -9.70 -10.73 22.49
N GLY A 7 -8.49 -10.26 22.82
CA GLY A 7 -8.23 -9.25 23.85
C GLY A 7 -8.28 -7.81 23.34
N ILE A 8 -8.39 -6.86 24.27
CA ILE A 8 -8.27 -5.43 23.97
C ILE A 8 -6.80 -5.06 23.70
N MET A 9 -6.58 -4.14 22.77
CA MET A 9 -5.26 -3.57 22.53
C MET A 9 -4.91 -2.61 23.67
N VAL A 10 -3.84 -2.93 24.40
CA VAL A 10 -3.32 -2.08 25.49
C VAL A 10 -2.35 -1.06 24.91
N LEU A 11 -2.58 0.24 25.18
CA LEU A 11 -1.70 1.32 24.76
C LEU A 11 -0.53 1.48 25.73
N ASP A 12 0.57 2.05 25.23
CA ASP A 12 1.73 2.39 26.06
C ASP A 12 1.35 3.46 27.10
N GLU A 13 1.97 3.44 28.28
CA GLU A 13 1.69 4.42 29.35
C GLU A 13 2.02 5.86 28.92
N THR A 14 2.86 6.04 27.91
CA THR A 14 3.21 7.33 27.31
C THR A 14 2.16 7.85 26.33
N ALA A 15 1.12 7.06 26.01
CA ALA A 15 0.05 7.46 25.11
C ALA A 15 -0.76 8.62 25.69
N LYS A 16 -0.67 9.80 25.05
CA LYS A 16 -1.36 11.00 25.50
C LYS A 16 -2.85 10.94 25.17
N ALA A 17 -3.69 11.00 26.19
CA ALA A 17 -5.15 11.11 26.03
C ALA A 17 -5.52 12.31 25.16
N GLY A 18 -6.47 12.11 24.24
CA GLY A 18 -6.88 13.11 23.25
C GLY A 18 -6.08 13.08 21.94
N THR A 19 -5.00 12.30 21.86
CA THR A 19 -4.32 12.03 20.58
C THR A 19 -5.22 11.14 19.72
N LYS A 20 -5.41 11.49 18.45
CA LYS A 20 -6.17 10.63 17.53
C LYS A 20 -5.44 9.30 17.38
N ALA A 21 -6.20 8.21 17.34
CA ALA A 21 -5.63 6.89 17.09
C ALA A 21 -4.87 6.82 15.76
N SER A 22 -5.33 7.52 14.73
CA SER A 22 -4.64 7.65 13.44
C SER A 22 -3.22 8.20 13.60
N ASP A 23 -3.07 9.22 14.45
CA ASP A 23 -1.82 9.94 14.62
C ASP A 23 -0.89 9.15 15.55
N TYR A 24 -1.45 8.48 16.56
CA TYR A 24 -0.71 7.61 17.49
C TYR A 24 -0.14 6.37 16.79
N PHE A 25 -0.94 5.71 15.94
CA PHE A 25 -0.51 4.53 15.18
C PHE A 25 0.14 4.89 13.83
N ASN A 26 0.31 6.17 13.54
CA ASN A 26 0.82 6.68 12.26
C ASN A 26 0.15 6.02 11.04
N LEU A 27 -1.19 5.88 11.12
CA LEU A 27 -1.98 5.28 10.06
C LEU A 27 -2.05 6.25 8.88
N GLU A 28 -1.51 5.83 7.74
CA GLU A 28 -1.72 6.54 6.48
C GLU A 28 -3.05 6.09 5.86
N THR A 29 -3.75 7.04 5.22
CA THR A 29 -4.89 6.68 4.36
C THR A 29 -4.35 6.11 3.06
N ASP A 30 -4.60 4.83 2.81
CA ASP A 30 -4.22 4.14 1.59
C ASP A 30 -5.47 3.67 0.82
N THR A 31 -5.32 3.41 -0.47
CA THR A 31 -6.37 2.90 -1.33
C THR A 31 -6.03 1.48 -1.78
N VAL A 32 -6.89 0.53 -1.42
CA VAL A 32 -6.73 -0.88 -1.83
C VAL A 32 -7.56 -1.13 -3.08
N PHE A 33 -6.88 -1.58 -4.14
CA PHE A 33 -7.53 -1.99 -5.38
C PHE A 33 -7.56 -3.52 -5.46
N GLU A 34 -8.74 -4.07 -5.74
CA GLU A 34 -8.89 -5.48 -6.12
C GLU A 34 -8.91 -5.59 -7.63
N ILE A 35 -8.01 -6.40 -8.18
CA ILE A 35 -7.90 -6.62 -9.63
C ILE A 35 -8.14 -8.10 -9.96
N GLY A 36 -9.00 -8.35 -10.95
CA GLY A 36 -9.18 -9.68 -11.51
C GLY A 36 -8.06 -9.98 -12.50
N LEU A 37 -7.26 -11.00 -12.22
CA LEU A 37 -6.22 -11.46 -13.14
C LEU A 37 -6.73 -12.60 -14.01
N THR A 38 -6.48 -12.50 -15.31
CA THR A 38 -6.66 -13.64 -16.21
C THR A 38 -5.47 -14.61 -16.05
N PRO A 39 -5.65 -15.92 -16.32
CA PRO A 39 -4.58 -16.91 -16.11
C PRO A 39 -3.27 -16.63 -16.86
N ASN A 40 -3.31 -15.82 -17.94
CA ASN A 40 -2.18 -15.51 -18.79
C ASN A 40 -1.24 -14.40 -18.24
N ARG A 41 -1.58 -13.77 -17.10
CA ARG A 41 -0.81 -12.67 -16.48
C ARG A 41 -0.35 -13.04 -15.07
N SER A 42 0.36 -14.16 -14.94
CA SER A 42 0.89 -14.64 -13.66
C SER A 42 1.98 -13.74 -13.09
N ASP A 43 2.64 -12.94 -13.93
CA ASP A 43 3.61 -11.93 -13.55
C ASP A 43 3.01 -10.84 -12.65
N ALA A 44 1.71 -10.55 -12.78
CA ALA A 44 0.98 -9.55 -11.97
C ALA A 44 0.42 -10.10 -10.64
N LEU A 45 0.78 -11.32 -10.23
CA LEU A 45 0.31 -11.90 -8.96
C LEU A 45 0.97 -11.30 -7.71
N GLY A 46 1.96 -10.42 -7.88
CA GLY A 46 2.62 -9.72 -6.78
C GLY A 46 2.76 -8.23 -7.03
N HIS A 47 2.99 -7.46 -5.96
CA HIS A 47 3.09 -5.99 -6.03
C HIS A 47 4.13 -5.49 -7.05
N ILE A 48 5.27 -6.17 -7.17
CA ILE A 48 6.34 -5.80 -8.12
C ILE A 48 5.84 -5.94 -9.56
N GLY A 49 5.15 -7.03 -9.88
CA GLY A 49 4.62 -7.27 -11.21
C GLY A 49 3.57 -6.25 -11.61
N VAL A 50 2.62 -5.98 -10.72
CA VAL A 50 1.60 -4.93 -10.93
C VAL A 50 2.26 -3.56 -11.13
N ALA A 51 3.27 -3.22 -10.33
CA ALA A 51 3.97 -1.94 -10.45
C ALA A 51 4.79 -1.81 -11.75
N LEU A 52 5.38 -2.90 -12.24
CA LEU A 52 6.07 -2.93 -13.53
C LEU A 52 5.10 -2.77 -14.70
N ASP A 53 3.94 -3.43 -14.64
CA ASP A 53 2.90 -3.33 -15.67
C ASP A 53 2.33 -1.90 -15.72
N LEU A 54 2.04 -1.30 -14.55
CA LEU A 54 1.65 0.10 -14.45
C LEU A 54 2.71 1.05 -15.02
N LYS A 55 4.00 0.82 -14.71
CA LYS A 55 5.10 1.62 -15.28
C LYS A 55 5.13 1.53 -16.81
N ALA A 56 4.96 0.34 -17.36
CA ALA A 56 4.94 0.13 -18.81
C ALA A 56 3.74 0.83 -19.47
N ALA A 57 2.55 0.71 -18.88
CA ALA A 57 1.33 1.36 -19.37
C ALA A 57 1.45 2.89 -19.35
N CYS A 58 1.96 3.46 -18.25
CA CYS A 58 2.21 4.89 -18.15
C CYS A 58 3.26 5.39 -19.15
N ALA A 59 4.36 4.64 -19.34
CA ALA A 59 5.39 4.98 -20.31
C ALA A 59 4.84 5.03 -21.75
N ALA A 60 3.93 4.11 -22.09
CA ALA A 60 3.23 4.12 -23.38
C ALA A 60 2.34 5.37 -23.57
N GLN A 61 1.87 5.98 -22.47
CA GLN A 61 1.13 7.23 -22.46
C GLN A 61 2.04 8.48 -22.37
N GLY A 62 3.36 8.30 -22.45
CA GLY A 62 4.33 9.39 -22.35
C GLY A 62 4.62 9.87 -20.93
N GLN A 63 4.18 9.14 -19.91
CA GLN A 63 4.48 9.44 -18.51
C GLN A 63 5.61 8.55 -18.00
N GLN A 64 6.71 9.16 -17.56
CA GLN A 64 7.87 8.42 -17.08
C GLN A 64 7.88 8.33 -15.55
N PHE A 65 7.86 7.10 -15.04
CA PHE A 65 7.91 6.81 -13.60
C PHE A 65 9.14 5.99 -13.24
N ASP A 66 9.81 6.38 -12.16
CA ASP A 66 10.90 5.59 -11.57
C ASP A 66 10.37 4.71 -10.43
N LEU A 67 10.75 3.44 -10.47
CA LEU A 67 10.44 2.50 -9.39
C LEU A 67 11.61 2.59 -8.43
N LYS A 68 11.44 3.34 -7.33
CA LYS A 68 12.47 3.40 -6.29
C LYS A 68 12.65 2.01 -5.69
N ASN A 69 13.89 1.51 -5.66
CA ASN A 69 14.27 0.27 -4.99
C ASN A 69 14.01 0.41 -3.48
N HIS A 70 12.83 0.01 -3.04
CA HIS A 70 12.55 -0.21 -1.64
C HIS A 70 11.66 -1.44 -1.52
N LEU A 71 12.09 -2.38 -0.69
CA LEU A 71 11.39 -3.61 -0.32
C LEU A 71 10.02 -3.36 0.38
N LEU A 72 9.51 -2.15 0.31
CA LEU A 72 8.20 -1.69 0.75
C LEU A 72 7.65 -0.77 -0.35
N MET A 73 6.96 -1.37 -1.33
CA MET A 73 6.21 -0.64 -2.35
C MET A 73 4.97 0.02 -1.74
N HIS A 74 5.15 1.09 -0.97
CA HIS A 74 4.12 2.11 -0.83
C HIS A 74 4.13 2.93 -2.13
N LEU A 75 3.48 2.38 -3.16
CA LEU A 75 3.31 3.03 -4.43
C LEU A 75 2.36 4.22 -4.21
N LYS A 76 2.90 5.39 -3.85
CA LYS A 76 2.14 6.65 -3.76
C LYS A 76 1.76 7.11 -5.17
N LEU A 77 0.81 6.42 -5.77
CA LEU A 77 0.14 6.82 -7.01
C LEU A 77 -0.83 7.94 -6.64
N LYS A 78 -0.37 9.18 -6.82
CA LYS A 78 -1.21 10.37 -6.74
C LYS A 78 -2.08 10.38 -7.99
N ILE A 79 -3.11 9.55 -8.02
CA ILE A 79 -4.14 9.59 -9.05
C ILE A 79 -5.04 10.78 -8.67
N PRO A 80 -5.11 11.84 -9.48
CA PRO A 80 -6.10 12.88 -9.26
C PRO A 80 -7.49 12.25 -9.47
N ILE A 81 -8.35 12.37 -8.47
CA ILE A 81 -9.79 12.17 -8.61
C ILE A 81 -10.35 13.43 -9.27
#